data_AF-A0A926AI97-F1
#
_entry.id   AF-A0A926AI97-F1
#
_cell.length_a   1.000
_cell.length_b   1.000
_cell.length_c   1.000
_cell.angle_alpha   90.00
_cell.angle_beta   90.00
_cell.angle_gamma   90.00
#
_symmetry.space_group_name_H-M   'P 1'
#
loop_
_entity.id
_entity.type
_entity.pdbx_description
1 polymer ?
#
loop_
_entity_poly.entity_id
_entity_poly.type
_entity_poly.pdbx_seq_one_letter_code
_entity_poly.pdbx_strand_id
1 'polypeptide(L)'
;MRSAILIATALLLTPLTASAGAITVTTRIVQRSSSSSSASRDDAAGRAMLKNVASAQSDINRVLNELRRDHEQSAELREARSALRTAQMNYQDACNVALEPVRSSAQYKQARENILTLERKLTWGRYDNHMSDEQIATTASALLKARLVVTTMESQALTADPNLPTVRYAMMDANGRLVGLQRSFNQSIVSDSQYLQARARLDDARSQISGSR
;
A
#
# COMPACT_ATOMS: atom_id res chain seq x y z
N MET A 1 -25.76 3.49 20.25
CA MET A 1 -24.94 2.71 19.31
C MET A 1 -24.55 3.61 18.14
N ARG A 2 -23.32 4.12 18.12
CA ARG A 2 -22.82 5.02 17.07
C ARG A 2 -22.17 4.15 15.97
N SER A 3 -22.93 3.79 14.94
CA SER A 3 -22.35 3.18 13.74
C SER A 3 -21.60 4.26 12.97
N ALA A 4 -20.31 4.39 13.25
CA ALA A 4 -19.39 5.17 12.44
C ALA A 4 -19.32 4.53 11.04
N ILE A 5 -20.04 5.10 10.09
CA ILE A 5 -19.82 4.81 8.67
C ILE A 5 -18.52 5.52 8.32
N LEU A 6 -17.42 4.80 8.55
CA LEU A 6 -16.14 5.06 7.91
C LEU A 6 -16.42 5.00 6.40
N ILE A 7 -16.59 6.16 5.77
CA ILE A 7 -16.30 6.29 4.34
C ILE A 7 -14.79 6.02 4.26
N ALA A 8 -14.45 4.75 4.12
CA ALA A 8 -13.13 4.30 3.75
C ALA A 8 -12.91 4.85 2.34
N THR A 9 -12.44 6.09 2.26
CA THR A 9 -11.71 6.56 1.11
C THR A 9 -10.48 5.67 1.07
N ALA A 10 -10.64 4.52 0.42
CA ALA A 10 -9.56 3.64 0.03
C ALA A 10 -8.72 4.41 -0.99
N LEU A 11 -7.97 5.40 -0.52
CA LEU A 11 -6.65 5.65 -1.06
C LEU A 11 -5.94 4.33 -0.86
N LEU A 12 -5.97 3.54 -1.93
CA LEU A 12 -5.09 2.42 -2.19
C LEU A 12 -3.66 2.98 -2.10
N LEU A 13 -3.17 3.22 -0.88
CA LEU A 13 -1.82 2.83 -0.52
C LEU A 13 -1.85 1.31 -0.68
N THR A 14 -1.69 0.85 -1.92
CA THR A 14 -1.11 -0.45 -2.15
C THR A 14 0.21 -0.40 -1.39
N PRO A 15 0.36 -1.16 -0.28
CA PRO A 15 1.70 -1.40 0.18
C PRO A 15 2.40 -1.99 -1.04
N LEU A 16 3.49 -1.35 -1.47
CA LEU A 16 4.50 -2.06 -2.24
C LEU A 16 5.01 -3.14 -1.29
N THR A 17 4.25 -4.21 -1.13
CA THR A 17 4.78 -5.49 -0.69
C THR A 17 5.72 -5.85 -1.83
N ALA A 18 6.97 -5.42 -1.66
CA ALA A 18 8.07 -6.08 -2.31
C ALA A 18 7.90 -7.55 -1.95
N SER A 19 7.30 -8.29 -2.88
CA SER A 19 7.29 -9.74 -2.88
C SER A 19 8.76 -10.13 -2.83
N ALA A 20 9.25 -10.35 -1.61
CA ALA A 20 10.43 -11.13 -1.37
C ALA A 20 10.06 -12.53 -1.82
N GLY A 21 10.11 -12.75 -3.14
CA GLY A 21 10.06 -14.06 -3.73
C GLY A 21 11.19 -14.84 -3.10
N ALA A 22 10.86 -15.65 -2.10
CA ALA A 22 11.65 -16.78 -1.72
C ALA A 22 11.65 -17.70 -2.96
N ILE A 23 12.64 -17.48 -3.83
CA ILE A 23 12.96 -18.41 -4.90
C ILE A 23 13.52 -19.64 -4.16
N THR A 24 12.63 -20.55 -3.80
CA THR A 24 13.01 -21.88 -3.36
C THR A 24 13.55 -22.58 -4.60
N VAL A 25 14.86 -22.44 -4.82
CA VAL A 25 15.58 -23.19 -5.84
C VAL A 25 15.58 -24.65 -5.38
N THR A 26 14.62 -25.42 -5.87
CA THR A 26 14.58 -26.87 -5.70
C THR A 26 15.75 -27.46 -6.49
N THR A 27 16.91 -27.56 -5.85
CA THR A 27 18.07 -28.30 -6.39
C THR A 27 17.72 -29.79 -6.41
N ARG A 28 17.27 -30.27 -7.58
CA ARG A 28 17.14 -31.69 -7.86
C ARG A 28 18.55 -32.25 -8.03
N ILE A 29 19.08 -32.85 -6.96
CA ILE A 29 20.38 -33.53 -6.96
C ILE A 29 20.23 -34.82 -7.78
N VAL A 30 20.61 -34.77 -9.06
CA VAL A 30 20.83 -35.96 -9.89
C VAL A 30 22.23 -36.45 -9.58
N GLN A 31 22.31 -37.50 -8.78
CA GLN A 31 23.55 -38.16 -8.38
C GLN A 31 24.05 -39.01 -9.56
N ARG A 32 24.86 -38.39 -10.44
CA ARG A 32 25.66 -39.10 -11.45
C ARG A 32 26.98 -39.52 -10.83
N SER A 33 27.07 -40.80 -10.50
CA SER A 33 28.32 -41.48 -10.16
C SER A 33 29.13 -41.75 -11.44
N SER A 34 30.17 -40.95 -11.67
CA SER A 34 31.28 -41.33 -12.55
C SER A 34 32.57 -40.71 -12.03
N SER A 35 33.49 -41.58 -11.66
CA SER A 35 34.86 -41.32 -11.22
C SER A 35 35.71 -40.68 -12.31
N SER A 36 36.19 -39.45 -12.08
CA SER A 36 37.42 -38.94 -12.72
C SER A 36 38.18 -38.03 -11.76
N SER A 37 39.44 -38.36 -11.51
CA SER A 37 40.33 -37.69 -10.55
C SER A 37 40.83 -36.31 -11.02
N SER A 38 40.41 -35.83 -12.20
CA SER A 38 40.61 -34.46 -12.68
C SER A 38 39.47 -33.50 -12.31
N ALA A 39 38.30 -33.99 -11.91
CA ALA A 39 37.13 -33.17 -11.55
C ALA A 39 37.30 -32.39 -10.23
N SER A 40 38.24 -32.79 -9.37
CA SER A 40 38.40 -32.21 -8.02
C SER A 40 38.86 -30.75 -8.00
N ARG A 41 39.64 -30.30 -8.99
CA ARG A 41 40.19 -28.92 -9.01
C ARG A 41 39.19 -27.92 -9.60
N ASP A 42 38.51 -28.28 -10.68
CA ASP A 42 37.50 -27.44 -11.32
C ASP A 42 36.27 -27.25 -10.41
N ASP A 43 35.88 -28.29 -9.66
CA ASP A 43 34.82 -28.19 -8.65
C ASP A 43 35.18 -27.24 -7.49
N ALA A 44 36.46 -27.19 -7.09
CA ALA A 44 36.92 -26.30 -6.03
C ALA A 44 36.91 -24.84 -6.48
N ALA A 45 37.35 -24.57 -7.71
CA ALA A 45 37.31 -23.24 -8.32
C ALA A 45 35.86 -22.75 -8.48
N GLY A 46 34.97 -23.60 -9.00
CA GLY A 46 33.54 -23.27 -9.13
C GLY A 46 32.86 -22.95 -7.79
N ARG A 47 33.15 -23.74 -6.74
CA ARG A 47 32.64 -23.45 -5.38
C ARG A 47 33.16 -22.12 -4.82
N ALA A 48 34.41 -21.78 -5.07
CA ALA A 48 34.99 -20.49 -4.64
C ALA A 48 34.31 -19.31 -5.34
N MET A 49 34.04 -19.41 -6.65
CA MET A 49 33.35 -18.37 -7.42
C MET A 49 31.90 -18.16 -6.93
N LEU A 50 31.16 -19.24 -6.67
CA LEU A 50 29.81 -19.15 -6.09
C LEU A 50 29.82 -18.50 -4.70
N LYS A 51 30.82 -18.81 -3.88
CA LYS A 51 31.00 -18.16 -2.57
C LYS A 51 31.27 -16.66 -2.71
N ASN A 52 32.07 -16.25 -3.71
CA ASN A 52 32.34 -14.83 -3.97
C ASN A 52 31.08 -14.08 -4.38
N VAL A 53 30.24 -14.65 -5.26
CA VAL A 53 28.95 -14.04 -5.63
C VAL A 53 28.03 -13.94 -4.41
N ALA A 54 27.92 -14.99 -3.60
CA ALA A 54 27.11 -14.96 -2.38
C ALA A 54 27.60 -13.89 -1.39
N SER A 55 28.92 -13.74 -1.23
CA SER A 55 29.52 -12.69 -0.40
C SER A 55 29.20 -11.29 -0.94
N ALA A 56 29.34 -11.06 -2.25
CA ALA A 56 29.04 -9.77 -2.86
C ALA A 56 27.54 -9.42 -2.77
N GLN A 57 26.65 -10.40 -2.91
CA GLN A 57 25.21 -10.21 -2.67
C GLN A 57 24.92 -9.85 -1.21
N SER A 58 25.60 -10.50 -0.26
CA SER A 58 25.48 -10.17 1.16
C SER A 58 25.94 -8.74 1.46
N ASP A 59 27.03 -8.28 0.84
CA ASP A 59 27.52 -6.91 0.98
C ASP A 59 26.51 -5.88 0.48
N ILE A 60 25.91 -6.09 -0.70
CA ILE A 60 24.85 -5.21 -1.22
C ILE A 60 23.66 -5.16 -0.26
N ASN A 61 23.19 -6.33 0.22
CA ASN A 61 22.07 -6.38 1.13
C ASN A 61 22.36 -5.67 2.45
N ARG A 62 23.59 -5.78 2.97
CA ARG A 62 24.03 -5.05 4.16
C ARG A 62 23.94 -3.54 3.95
N VAL A 63 24.56 -3.02 2.88
CA VAL A 63 24.55 -1.58 2.57
C VAL A 63 23.12 -1.06 2.38
N LEU A 64 22.28 -1.79 1.64
CA LEU A 64 20.87 -1.41 1.45
C LEU A 64 20.09 -1.38 2.77
N ASN A 65 20.34 -2.33 3.68
CA ASN A 65 19.67 -2.35 4.98
C ASN A 65 20.13 -1.21 5.88
N GLU A 66 21.41 -0.84 5.84
CA GLU A 66 21.95 0.31 6.56
C GLU A 66 21.33 1.62 6.06
N LEU A 67 21.37 1.86 4.74
CA LEU A 67 20.74 3.04 4.13
C LEU A 67 19.24 3.15 4.46
N ARG A 68 18.51 2.02 4.42
CA ARG A 68 17.09 1.99 4.82
C ARG A 68 16.89 2.36 6.28
N ARG A 69 17.69 1.79 7.17
CA ARG A 69 17.62 2.08 8.60
C ARG A 69 17.89 3.56 8.87
N ASP A 70 18.90 4.14 8.25
CA ASP A 70 19.24 5.55 8.41
C ASP A 70 18.10 6.46 7.92
N HIS A 71 17.52 6.14 6.76
CA HIS A 71 16.37 6.86 6.24
C HIS A 71 15.14 6.73 7.15
N GLU A 72 14.85 5.53 7.66
CA GLU A 72 13.75 5.27 8.57
C GLU A 72 13.89 6.00 9.91
N GLN A 73 15.12 6.19 10.38
CA GLN A 73 15.45 6.88 11.62
C GLN A 73 15.61 8.41 11.44
N SER A 74 15.69 8.89 10.19
CA SER A 74 15.82 10.31 9.88
C SER A 74 14.73 11.15 10.54
N ALA A 75 15.11 12.33 11.05
CA ALA A 75 14.17 13.27 11.66
C ALA A 75 13.13 13.74 10.63
N GLU A 76 13.57 14.01 9.40
CA GLU A 76 12.72 14.49 8.30
C GLU A 76 11.58 13.52 7.97
N LEU A 77 11.86 12.20 7.87
CA LEU A 77 10.81 11.22 7.59
C LEU A 77 9.82 11.09 8.76
N ARG A 78 10.31 11.13 10.00
CA ARG A 78 9.46 11.09 11.19
C ARG A 78 8.55 12.32 11.26
N GLU A 79 9.08 13.50 11.00
CA GLU A 79 8.34 14.76 10.93
C GLU A 79 7.31 14.75 9.81
N ALA A 80 7.68 14.32 8.60
CA ALA A 80 6.76 14.22 7.46
C ALA A 80 5.60 13.25 7.73
N ARG A 81 5.88 12.07 8.34
CA ARG A 81 4.85 11.11 8.77
C ARG A 81 3.95 11.70 9.85
N SER A 82 4.50 12.46 10.79
CA SER A 82 3.72 13.14 11.82
C SER A 82 2.81 14.21 11.21
N ALA A 83 3.36 15.06 10.34
CA ALA A 83 2.62 16.11 9.64
C ALA A 83 1.47 15.54 8.80
N LEU A 84 1.71 14.43 8.07
CA LEU A 84 0.66 13.75 7.31
C LEU A 84 -0.47 13.24 8.22
N ARG A 85 -0.14 12.59 9.34
CA ARG A 85 -1.16 12.12 10.30
C ARG A 85 -1.99 13.28 10.85
N THR A 86 -1.34 14.37 11.26
CA THR A 86 -2.04 15.56 11.75
C THR A 86 -2.94 16.17 10.66
N ALA A 87 -2.44 16.29 9.43
CA ALA A 87 -3.24 16.85 8.34
C ALA A 87 -4.44 15.96 7.96
N GLN A 88 -4.28 14.63 8.04
CA GLN A 88 -5.38 13.68 7.85
C GLN A 88 -6.45 13.82 8.94
N MET A 89 -6.04 13.95 10.22
CA MET A 89 -6.96 14.19 11.33
C MET A 89 -7.71 15.51 11.12
N ASN A 90 -6.99 16.60 10.84
CA ASN A 90 -7.59 17.91 10.60
C ASN A 90 -8.59 17.87 9.44
N TYR A 91 -8.29 17.13 8.36
CA TYR A 91 -9.20 16.97 7.24
C TYR A 91 -10.47 16.19 7.63
N GLN A 92 -10.33 15.11 8.39
CA GLN A 92 -11.48 14.35 8.91
C GLN A 92 -12.35 15.19 9.85
N ASP A 93 -11.73 15.95 10.74
CA ASP A 93 -12.42 16.85 11.66
C ASP A 93 -13.17 17.94 10.88
N ALA A 94 -12.54 18.56 9.88
CA ALA A 94 -13.19 19.54 9.00
C ALA A 94 -14.39 18.92 8.25
N CYS A 95 -14.25 17.72 7.70
CA CYS A 95 -15.38 16.99 7.10
C CYS A 95 -16.52 16.75 8.10
N ASN A 96 -16.22 16.37 9.33
CA ASN A 96 -17.23 16.14 10.35
C ASN A 96 -17.97 17.42 10.72
N VAL A 97 -17.23 18.53 10.91
CA VAL A 97 -17.80 19.85 11.18
C VAL A 97 -18.71 20.30 10.03
N ALA A 98 -18.26 20.16 8.77
CA ALA A 98 -19.03 20.50 7.58
C ALA A 98 -20.33 19.68 7.45
N LEU A 99 -20.30 18.39 7.83
CA LEU A 99 -21.44 17.49 7.72
C LEU A 99 -22.44 17.59 8.88
N GLU A 100 -22.04 18.13 10.04
CA GLU A 100 -22.87 18.16 11.25
C GLU A 100 -24.23 18.87 11.04
N PRO A 101 -24.31 20.07 10.40
CA PRO A 101 -25.58 20.73 10.17
C PRO A 101 -26.55 19.86 9.35
N VAL A 102 -26.06 19.23 8.27
CA VAL A 102 -26.89 18.36 7.43
C VAL A 102 -27.31 17.10 8.18
N ARG A 103 -26.41 16.47 8.93
CA ARG A 103 -26.72 15.27 9.74
C ARG A 103 -27.74 15.54 10.84
N SER A 104 -27.75 16.75 11.39
CA SER A 104 -28.72 17.16 12.40
C SER A 104 -30.12 17.42 11.83
N SER A 105 -30.24 17.67 10.51
CA SER A 105 -31.48 18.02 9.84
C SER A 105 -32.51 16.89 9.84
N ALA A 106 -33.80 17.25 9.90
CA ALA A 106 -34.90 16.29 9.85
C ALA A 106 -34.94 15.52 8.51
N GLN A 107 -34.67 16.20 7.40
CA GLN A 107 -34.64 15.60 6.07
C GLN A 107 -33.58 14.50 5.95
N TYR A 108 -32.37 14.75 6.47
CA TYR A 108 -31.29 13.76 6.45
C TYR A 108 -31.66 12.53 7.29
N LYS A 109 -32.18 12.74 8.51
CA LYS A 109 -32.64 11.65 9.39
C LYS A 109 -33.73 10.80 8.74
N GLN A 110 -34.70 11.42 8.07
CA GLN A 110 -35.75 10.72 7.34
C GLN A 110 -35.18 9.91 6.17
N ALA A 111 -34.27 10.48 5.38
CA ALA A 111 -33.61 9.78 4.29
C ALA A 111 -32.82 8.56 4.78
N ARG A 112 -32.12 8.69 5.92
CA ARG A 112 -31.39 7.60 6.57
C ARG A 112 -32.32 6.47 7.06
N GLU A 113 -33.45 6.81 7.67
CA GLU A 113 -34.43 5.80 8.10
C GLU A 113 -35.07 5.06 6.92
N ASN A 114 -35.30 5.77 5.81
CA ASN A 114 -35.78 5.15 4.58
C ASN A 114 -34.77 4.13 4.02
N ILE A 115 -33.48 4.46 4.02
CA ILE A 115 -32.41 3.52 3.64
C ILE A 115 -32.45 2.27 4.53
N LEU A 116 -32.48 2.44 5.85
CA LEU A 116 -32.53 1.31 6.79
C LEU A 116 -33.78 0.44 6.58
N THR A 117 -34.93 1.06 6.30
CA THR A 117 -36.18 0.33 6.01
C THR A 117 -36.09 -0.49 4.74
N LEU A 118 -35.53 0.07 3.67
CA LEU A 118 -35.33 -0.62 2.39
C LEU A 118 -34.29 -1.74 2.50
N GLU A 119 -33.20 -1.52 3.25
CA GLU A 119 -32.20 -2.56 3.54
C GLU A 119 -32.80 -3.72 4.32
N ARG A 120 -33.57 -3.44 5.38
CA ARG A 120 -34.30 -4.47 6.13
C ARG A 120 -35.26 -5.24 5.22
N LYS A 121 -36.05 -4.56 4.40
CA LYS A 121 -36.98 -5.18 3.45
C LYS A 121 -36.27 -6.10 2.46
N LEU A 122 -35.14 -5.65 1.91
CA LEU A 122 -34.35 -6.43 0.96
C LEU A 122 -33.71 -7.65 1.63
N THR A 123 -33.16 -7.49 2.84
CA THR A 123 -32.61 -8.61 3.62
C THR A 123 -33.69 -9.64 3.96
N TRP A 124 -34.87 -9.20 4.42
CA TRP A 124 -36.01 -10.09 4.69
C TRP A 124 -36.47 -10.84 3.44
N GLY A 125 -36.59 -10.15 2.30
CA GLY A 125 -36.99 -10.78 1.03
C GLY A 125 -36.05 -11.88 0.54
N ARG A 126 -34.78 -11.87 0.97
CA ARG A 126 -33.78 -12.89 0.58
C ARG A 126 -33.91 -14.21 1.31
N TYR A 127 -34.39 -14.21 2.56
CA TYR A 127 -34.32 -15.41 3.40
C TYR A 127 -35.51 -16.35 3.25
N ASP A 128 -36.62 -15.90 2.66
CA ASP A 128 -37.89 -16.57 2.92
C ASP A 128 -38.84 -16.59 1.70
N ASN A 129 -38.31 -16.35 0.49
CA ASN A 129 -39.07 -16.28 -0.78
C ASN A 129 -40.33 -15.36 -0.74
N HIS A 130 -40.43 -14.46 0.24
CA HIS A 130 -41.57 -13.54 0.42
C HIS A 130 -41.64 -12.42 -0.62
N MET A 131 -40.64 -12.30 -1.49
CA MET A 131 -40.60 -11.30 -2.55
C MET A 131 -40.32 -11.95 -3.89
N SER A 132 -41.07 -11.55 -4.91
CA SER A 132 -40.73 -11.90 -6.30
C SER A 132 -39.44 -11.21 -6.75
N ASP A 133 -38.78 -11.74 -7.76
CA ASP A 133 -37.58 -11.14 -8.35
C ASP A 133 -37.80 -9.68 -8.77
N GLU A 134 -38.98 -9.36 -9.31
CA GLU A 134 -39.38 -8.00 -9.67
C GLU A 134 -39.47 -7.07 -8.45
N GLN A 135 -40.03 -7.56 -7.34
CA GLN A 135 -40.10 -6.81 -6.08
C GLN A 135 -38.72 -6.59 -5.48
N ILE A 136 -37.82 -7.58 -5.59
CA ILE A 136 -36.42 -7.47 -5.16
C ILE A 136 -35.72 -6.39 -6.00
N ALA A 137 -35.83 -6.45 -7.33
CA ALA A 137 -35.24 -5.47 -8.24
C ALA A 137 -35.76 -4.04 -7.98
N THR A 138 -37.07 -3.89 -7.78
CA THR A 138 -37.71 -2.61 -7.46
C THR A 138 -37.21 -2.06 -6.13
N THR A 139 -37.13 -2.90 -5.10
CA THR A 139 -36.64 -2.49 -3.76
C THR A 139 -35.17 -2.12 -3.80
N ALA A 140 -34.35 -2.86 -4.55
CA ALA A 140 -32.93 -2.54 -4.75
C ALA A 140 -32.75 -1.20 -5.47
N SER A 141 -33.53 -0.94 -6.52
CA SER A 141 -33.52 0.34 -7.24
C SER A 141 -33.92 1.50 -6.33
N ALA A 142 -34.98 1.33 -5.52
CA ALA A 142 -35.40 2.32 -4.54
C ALA A 142 -34.30 2.60 -3.48
N LEU A 143 -33.61 1.56 -3.01
CA LEU A 143 -32.50 1.69 -2.07
C LEU A 143 -31.34 2.50 -2.66
N LEU A 144 -30.96 2.24 -3.92
CA LEU A 144 -29.93 3.01 -4.60
C LEU A 144 -30.31 4.49 -4.74
N LYS A 145 -31.55 4.79 -5.12
CA LYS A 145 -32.06 6.18 -5.17
C LYS A 145 -32.03 6.85 -3.80
N ALA A 146 -32.44 6.15 -2.74
CA ALA A 146 -32.41 6.69 -1.39
C ALA A 146 -30.97 6.98 -0.91
N ARG A 147 -30.01 6.10 -1.22
CA ARG A 147 -28.58 6.33 -0.95
C ARG A 147 -28.03 7.53 -1.72
N LEU A 148 -28.41 7.69 -2.99
CA LEU A 148 -28.01 8.84 -3.80
C LEU A 148 -28.46 10.17 -3.19
N VAL A 149 -29.67 10.24 -2.61
CA VAL A 149 -30.17 11.44 -1.92
C VAL A 149 -29.23 11.82 -0.76
N VAL A 150 -28.91 10.86 0.12
CA VAL A 150 -27.99 11.11 1.25
C VAL A 150 -26.61 11.56 0.76
N THR A 151 -26.03 10.86 -0.22
CA THR A 151 -24.74 11.24 -0.82
C THR A 151 -24.76 12.65 -1.40
N THR A 152 -25.87 13.03 -2.05
CA THR A 152 -26.02 14.38 -2.62
C THR A 152 -26.04 15.44 -1.52
N MET A 153 -26.78 15.21 -0.43
CA MET A 153 -26.83 16.13 0.71
C MET A 153 -25.45 16.31 1.36
N GLU A 154 -24.72 15.20 1.56
CA GLU A 154 -23.36 15.24 2.15
C GLU A 154 -22.37 15.94 1.23
N SER A 155 -22.41 15.64 -0.08
CA SER A 155 -21.56 16.28 -1.08
C SER A 155 -21.79 17.79 -1.12
N GLN A 156 -23.05 18.23 -1.14
CA GLN A 156 -23.41 19.65 -1.11
C GLN A 156 -22.86 20.35 0.15
N ALA A 157 -23.01 19.73 1.32
CA ALA A 157 -22.48 20.26 2.58
C ALA A 157 -20.95 20.41 2.55
N LEU A 158 -20.23 19.39 2.09
CA LEU A 158 -18.78 19.43 1.97
C LEU A 158 -18.30 20.50 0.97
N THR A 159 -19.00 20.67 -0.16
CA THR A 159 -18.66 21.71 -1.14
C THR A 159 -18.99 23.12 -0.68
N ALA A 160 -19.95 23.28 0.23
CA ALA A 160 -20.35 24.57 0.78
C ALA A 160 -19.39 25.08 1.87
N ASP A 161 -18.57 24.21 2.46
CA ASP A 161 -17.61 24.61 3.49
C ASP A 161 -16.37 25.30 2.87
N PRO A 162 -16.13 26.59 3.17
CA PRO A 162 -15.01 27.34 2.59
C PRO A 162 -13.64 26.93 3.16
N ASN A 163 -13.58 26.28 4.33
CA ASN A 163 -12.34 25.84 4.96
C ASN A 163 -11.84 24.49 4.42
N LEU A 164 -12.75 23.67 3.88
CA LEU A 164 -12.43 22.31 3.45
C LEU A 164 -11.35 22.25 2.35
N PRO A 165 -11.33 23.13 1.32
CA PRO A 165 -10.25 23.15 0.34
C PRO A 165 -8.88 23.38 0.96
N THR A 166 -8.76 24.32 1.90
CA THR A 166 -7.49 24.65 2.59
C THR A 166 -6.93 23.45 3.34
N VAL A 167 -7.78 22.77 4.12
CA VAL A 167 -7.34 21.60 4.90
C VAL A 167 -7.02 20.40 3.98
N ARG A 168 -7.78 20.24 2.89
CA ARG A 168 -7.48 19.24 1.86
C ARG A 168 -6.12 19.48 1.21
N TYR A 169 -5.79 20.72 0.84
CA TYR A 169 -4.48 21.04 0.28
C TYR A 169 -3.36 20.79 1.29
N ALA A 170 -3.53 21.15 2.57
CA ALA A 170 -2.56 20.83 3.62
C ALA A 170 -2.28 19.32 3.74
N MET A 171 -3.31 18.48 3.63
CA MET A 171 -3.15 17.02 3.60
C MET A 171 -2.39 16.56 2.33
N MET A 172 -2.72 17.11 1.16
CA MET A 172 -2.04 16.80 -0.10
C MET A 172 -0.56 17.21 -0.07
N ASP A 173 -0.24 18.37 0.48
CA ASP A 173 1.12 18.88 0.62
C ASP A 173 1.94 18.01 1.58
N ALA A 174 1.37 17.63 2.73
CA ALA A 174 2.03 16.72 3.67
C ALA A 174 2.33 15.35 3.03
N ASN A 175 1.39 14.83 2.23
CA ASN A 175 1.60 13.59 1.46
C ASN A 175 2.68 13.78 0.38
N GLY A 176 2.66 14.92 -0.32
CA GLY A 176 3.65 15.28 -1.32
C GLY A 176 5.08 15.32 -0.75
N ARG A 177 5.24 15.86 0.47
CA ARG A 177 6.53 15.84 1.19
C ARG A 177 7.02 14.42 1.46
N LEU A 178 6.15 13.53 1.93
CA LEU A 178 6.51 12.14 2.20
C LEU A 178 6.94 11.40 0.91
N VAL A 179 6.19 11.57 -0.18
CA VAL A 179 6.53 11.00 -1.49
C VAL A 179 7.84 11.59 -2.02
N GLY A 180 8.08 12.89 -1.80
CA GLY A 180 9.34 13.56 -2.12
C GLY A 180 10.53 12.92 -1.41
N LEU A 181 10.45 12.74 -0.09
CA LEU A 181 11.49 12.10 0.70
C LEU A 181 11.79 10.67 0.23
N GLN A 182 10.76 9.89 -0.09
CA GLN A 182 10.94 8.53 -0.62
C GLN A 182 11.67 8.53 -1.96
N ARG A 183 11.36 9.49 -2.84
CA ARG A 183 12.05 9.63 -4.13
C ARG A 183 13.51 10.03 -3.93
N SER A 184 13.78 11.01 -3.06
CA SER A 184 15.14 11.43 -2.74
C SER A 184 15.97 10.29 -2.13
N PHE A 185 15.37 9.47 -1.28
CA PHE A 185 16.02 8.26 -0.74
C PHE A 185 16.36 7.23 -1.83
N ASN A 186 15.42 6.96 -2.74
CA ASN A 186 15.71 6.03 -3.84
C ASN A 186 16.83 6.55 -4.75
N GLN A 187 16.91 7.87 -4.97
CA GLN A 187 18.01 8.49 -5.69
C GLN A 187 19.33 8.38 -4.91
N SER A 188 19.31 8.59 -3.59
CA SER A 188 20.51 8.53 -2.75
C SER A 188 21.16 7.14 -2.75
N ILE A 189 20.37 6.06 -2.81
CA ILE A 189 20.89 4.68 -2.94
C ILE A 189 21.75 4.53 -4.20
N VAL A 190 21.29 5.05 -5.35
CA VAL A 190 21.99 4.86 -6.63
C VAL A 190 23.27 5.69 -6.70
N SER A 191 23.30 6.83 -6.01
CA SER A 191 24.51 7.66 -5.89
C SER A 191 25.44 7.26 -4.74
N ASP A 192 25.02 6.33 -3.88
CA ASP A 192 25.80 5.95 -2.70
C ASP A 192 27.09 5.20 -3.09
N SER A 193 28.22 5.70 -2.60
CA SER A 193 29.53 5.15 -2.97
C SER A 193 29.74 3.71 -2.50
N GLN A 194 29.21 3.31 -1.34
CA GLN A 194 29.34 1.96 -0.83
C GLN A 194 28.48 0.99 -1.63
N TYR A 195 27.27 1.41 -2.01
CA TYR A 195 26.39 0.65 -2.89
C TYR A 195 27.02 0.45 -4.27
N LEU A 196 27.60 1.50 -4.87
CA LEU A 196 28.30 1.40 -6.16
C LEU A 196 29.50 0.44 -6.09
N GLN A 197 30.29 0.49 -5.02
CA GLN A 197 31.40 -0.44 -4.79
C GLN A 197 30.93 -1.89 -4.62
N ALA A 198 29.88 -2.12 -3.82
CA ALA A 198 29.31 -3.45 -3.61
C ALA A 198 28.71 -4.02 -4.91
N ARG A 199 28.07 -3.18 -5.72
CA ARG A 199 27.57 -3.54 -7.05
C ARG A 199 28.70 -3.91 -8.01
N ALA A 200 29.76 -3.11 -8.08
CA ALA A 200 30.93 -3.43 -8.91
C ALA A 200 31.54 -4.80 -8.53
N ARG A 201 31.70 -5.08 -7.23
CA ARG A 201 32.17 -6.39 -6.75
C ARG A 201 31.27 -7.55 -7.18
N LEU A 202 29.95 -7.35 -7.19
CA LEU A 202 29.00 -8.37 -7.65
C LEU A 202 29.12 -8.60 -9.15
N ASP A 203 29.26 -7.54 -9.93
CA ASP A 203 29.41 -7.62 -11.38
C ASP A 203 30.75 -8.30 -11.74
N ASP A 204 31.84 -8.00 -11.02
CA ASP A 204 33.13 -8.68 -11.14
C ASP A 204 33.04 -10.17 -10.77
N ALA A 205 32.36 -10.52 -9.67
CA ALA A 205 32.18 -11.91 -9.27
C ALA A 205 31.34 -12.71 -10.29
N ARG A 206 30.37 -12.07 -10.95
CA ARG A 206 29.57 -12.68 -12.02
C ARG A 206 30.36 -12.86 -13.31
N SER A 207 31.19 -11.88 -13.68
CA SER A 207 32.00 -11.96 -14.89
C SER A 207 33.01 -13.11 -14.83
N GLN A 208 33.57 -13.39 -13.64
CA GLN A 208 34.45 -14.55 -13.39
C GLN A 208 33.75 -15.90 -13.64
N ILE A 209 32.45 -16.03 -13.34
CA ILE A 209 31.67 -17.26 -13.62
C ILE A 209 31.38 -17.40 -15.12
N SER A 210 31.07 -16.30 -15.80
CA SER A 210 30.77 -16.34 -17.24
C SER A 210 32.02 -16.61 -18.09
N GLY A 211 33.19 -16.13 -17.67
CA GLY A 211 34.45 -16.32 -18.38
C GLY A 211 35.11 -17.68 -18.15
N SER A 212 34.62 -18.48 -17.20
CA SER A 212 35.13 -19.83 -16.92
C SER A 212 34.37 -20.95 -17.66
N ARG A 213 33.51 -20.60 -18.63
CA ARG A 213 32.76 -21.52 -19.49
C ARG A 213 33.35 -21.55 -20.89
#